data_AF-A0A2A4WEP2-F1
#
_entry.id   AF-A0A2A4WEP2-F1
#
_cell.length_a   1.000
_cell.length_b   1.000
_cell.length_c   1.000
_cell.angle_alpha   90.00
_cell.angle_beta   90.00
_cell.angle_gamma   90.00
#
_symmetry.space_group_name_H-M   'P 1'
#
loop_
_entity.id
_entity.type
_entity.pdbx_description
1 polymer ?
#
loop_
_entity_poly.entity_id
_entity_poly.type
_entity_poly.pdbx_seq_one_letter_code
_entity_poly.pdbx_strand_id
1 'polypeptide(L)'
;MLELVQSGGWLMIPILLCSMIAFAIIVERSWSLQKQKICPNDLVTTIWKLEKQNKLNAGEIARLREESPLGKILAAGLVNLRHERQVMKESIEDTGRQVVNELERYLNTLGTIASITPLLGLLGTVIGMIKVFAAITTAGVGDPAVLAGGISEALITTATGISVAIPSLIFYRHFRGKVETLVCIMEAESIKMVEVLHGARENEQRIP
;
A
#
# COMPACT_ATOMS: atom_id res chain seq x y z
N MET A 1 -4.91 -6.49 28.36
CA MET A 1 -3.95 -5.73 27.52
C MET A 1 -2.90 -5.01 28.37
N LEU A 2 -3.27 -4.17 29.34
CA LEU A 2 -2.28 -3.52 30.24
C LEU A 2 -1.37 -4.50 31.00
N GLU A 3 -1.90 -5.64 31.46
CA GLU A 3 -1.10 -6.72 32.08
C GLU A 3 -0.16 -7.44 31.09
N LEU A 4 -0.53 -7.55 29.80
CA LEU A 4 0.36 -8.12 28.76
C LEU A 4 1.53 -7.19 28.47
N VAL A 5 1.29 -5.87 28.50
CA VAL A 5 2.32 -4.84 28.26
C VAL A 5 3.29 -4.76 29.43
N GLN A 6 2.82 -4.90 30.67
CA GLN A 6 3.70 -4.97 31.83
C GLN A 6 4.52 -6.28 31.88
N SER A 7 3.96 -7.38 31.38
CA SER A 7 4.62 -8.71 31.45
C SER A 7 5.60 -8.97 30.31
N GLY A 8 5.48 -8.31 29.15
CA GLY A 8 6.34 -8.55 27.96
C GLY A 8 7.63 -7.71 27.90
N GLY A 9 7.96 -6.97 28.96
CA GLY A 9 9.19 -6.18 29.02
C GLY A 9 9.25 -5.00 28.05
N TRP A 10 10.44 -4.44 27.89
CA TRP A 10 10.66 -3.19 27.13
C TRP A 10 10.38 -3.31 25.63
N LEU A 11 10.52 -4.52 25.05
CA LEU A 11 10.28 -4.79 23.63
C LEU A 11 8.79 -4.74 23.25
N MET A 12 7.87 -4.69 24.23
CA MET A 12 6.46 -4.44 23.93
C MET A 12 6.21 -3.06 23.34
N ILE A 13 6.99 -2.04 23.72
CA ILE A 13 6.81 -0.67 23.24
C ILE A 13 6.93 -0.58 21.71
N PRO A 14 8.03 -1.05 21.06
CA PRO A 14 8.13 -1.01 19.61
C PRO A 14 7.08 -1.90 18.91
N ILE A 15 6.70 -3.05 19.48
CA ILE A 15 5.66 -3.92 18.90
C ILE A 15 4.29 -3.22 18.89
N LEU A 16 3.93 -2.54 19.98
CA LEU A 16 2.69 -1.78 20.07
C LEU A 16 2.67 -0.57 19.12
N LEU A 17 3.81 0.12 18.98
CA LEU A 17 3.96 1.20 18.02
C LEU A 17 3.76 0.69 16.58
N CYS A 18 4.36 -0.45 16.24
CA CYS A 18 4.11 -1.13 14.96
C CYS A 18 2.64 -1.50 14.77
N SER A 19 1.96 -1.98 15.82
CA SER A 19 0.52 -2.30 15.77
C SER A 19 -0.35 -1.08 15.48
N MET A 20 -0.08 0.06 16.14
CA MET A 20 -0.80 1.31 15.92
C MET A 20 -0.60 1.83 14.49
N ILE A 21 0.64 1.82 14.00
CA ILE A 21 0.96 2.25 12.63
C ILE A 21 0.29 1.32 11.60
N ALA A 22 0.39 0.00 11.79
CA ALA A 22 -0.26 -0.96 10.90
C ALA A 22 -1.76 -0.74 10.83
N PHE A 23 -2.42 -0.56 11.98
CA PHE A 23 -3.85 -0.28 12.04
C PHE A 23 -4.22 1.01 11.31
N ALA A 24 -3.47 2.09 11.54
CA ALA A 24 -3.68 3.36 10.84
C ALA A 24 -3.56 3.22 9.32
N ILE A 25 -2.54 2.50 8.83
CA ILE A 25 -2.34 2.24 7.40
C ILE A 25 -3.49 1.39 6.84
N ILE A 26 -3.94 0.36 7.58
CA ILE A 26 -5.03 -0.51 7.12
C ILE A 26 -6.33 0.28 6.93
N VAL A 27 -6.67 1.15 7.88
CA VAL A 27 -7.88 1.99 7.79
C VAL A 27 -7.75 3.00 6.65
N GLU A 28 -6.63 3.72 6.56
CA GLU A 28 -6.38 4.69 5.50
C GLU A 28 -6.46 4.03 4.12
N ARG A 29 -5.77 2.90 3.91
CA ARG A 29 -5.75 2.22 2.61
C ARG A 29 -7.08 1.59 2.25
N SER A 30 -7.87 1.15 3.23
CA SER A 30 -9.23 0.65 2.97
C SER A 30 -10.13 1.72 2.36
N TRP A 31 -9.99 2.99 2.78
CA TRP A 31 -10.75 4.11 2.24
C TRP A 31 -10.13 4.77 1.01
N SER A 32 -8.81 4.78 0.91
CA SER A 32 -8.04 5.42 -0.16
C SER A 32 -8.02 4.58 -1.44
N LEU A 33 -7.85 3.25 -1.32
CA LEU A 33 -7.82 2.33 -2.47
C LEU A 33 -9.21 1.96 -3.02
N GLN A 34 -10.22 2.82 -2.86
CA GLN A 34 -11.54 2.57 -3.42
C GLN A 34 -11.52 2.84 -4.93
N LYS A 35 -12.00 1.86 -5.72
CA LYS A 35 -12.00 1.95 -7.20
C LYS A 35 -12.61 3.25 -7.71
N GLN A 36 -13.73 3.69 -7.12
CA GLN A 36 -14.42 4.92 -7.53
C GLN A 36 -13.58 6.19 -7.38
N LYS A 37 -12.66 6.24 -6.39
CA LYS A 37 -11.76 7.39 -6.17
C LYS A 37 -10.54 7.34 -7.09
N ILE A 38 -10.10 6.15 -7.49
CA ILE A 38 -8.87 5.94 -8.26
C ILE A 38 -9.16 5.93 -9.76
N CYS A 39 -10.16 5.16 -10.17
CA CYS A 39 -10.60 4.97 -11.56
C CYS A 39 -12.11 5.22 -11.63
N PRO A 40 -12.56 6.49 -11.63
CA PRO A 40 -13.97 6.80 -11.85
C PRO A 40 -14.41 6.24 -13.20
N ASN A 41 -15.59 5.61 -13.22
CA ASN A 41 -16.15 5.07 -14.46
C ASN A 41 -16.39 6.20 -15.47
N ASP A 42 -16.30 5.88 -16.75
CA ASP A 42 -16.63 6.79 -17.86
C ASP A 42 -15.75 8.06 -17.98
N LEU A 43 -14.59 8.10 -17.32
CA LEU A 43 -13.67 9.24 -17.43
C LEU A 43 -13.18 9.44 -18.87
N VAL A 44 -12.75 8.37 -19.54
CA VAL A 44 -12.34 8.41 -20.96
C VAL A 44 -13.50 8.84 -21.87
N THR A 45 -14.70 8.34 -21.60
CA THR A 45 -15.92 8.73 -22.33
C THR A 45 -16.24 10.22 -22.17
N THR A 46 -16.01 10.76 -20.97
CA THR A 46 -16.21 12.19 -20.65
C THR A 46 -15.17 13.05 -21.38
N ILE A 47 -13.91 12.64 -21.35
CA ILE A 47 -12.81 13.29 -22.08
C ILE A 47 -13.12 13.34 -23.58
N TRP A 48 -13.53 12.22 -24.17
CA TRP A 48 -13.90 12.17 -25.60
C TRP A 48 -15.06 13.11 -25.96
N LYS A 49 -16.08 13.21 -25.09
CA LYS A 49 -17.18 14.16 -25.28
C LYS A 49 -16.70 15.62 -25.21
N LEU A 50 -15.82 15.95 -24.28
CA LEU A 50 -15.25 17.29 -24.14
C LEU A 50 -14.37 17.66 -25.33
N GLU A 51 -13.64 16.70 -25.88
CA GLU A 51 -12.81 16.88 -27.07
C GLU A 51 -13.68 17.21 -28.28
N LYS A 52 -14.70 16.38 -28.56
CA LYS A 52 -15.65 16.61 -29.66
C LYS A 52 -16.38 17.94 -29.58
N GLN A 53 -16.60 18.45 -28.37
CA GLN A 53 -17.22 19.76 -28.14
C GLN A 53 -16.22 20.93 -28.18
N ASN A 54 -14.94 20.69 -28.46
CA ASN A 54 -13.84 21.67 -28.37
C ASN A 54 -13.76 22.39 -27.01
N LYS A 55 -14.18 21.71 -25.93
CA LYS A 55 -14.18 22.24 -24.55
C LYS A 55 -12.98 21.79 -23.72
N LEU A 56 -12.14 20.92 -24.28
CA LEU A 56 -10.87 20.52 -23.68
C LEU A 56 -9.89 21.69 -23.68
N ASN A 57 -9.93 22.50 -22.63
CA ASN A 57 -9.01 23.59 -22.38
C ASN A 57 -8.04 23.22 -21.24
N ALA A 58 -7.01 24.05 -21.03
CA ALA A 58 -6.02 23.82 -19.97
C ALA A 58 -6.65 23.74 -18.57
N GLY A 59 -7.77 24.45 -18.34
CA GLY A 59 -8.50 24.42 -17.07
C GLY A 59 -9.16 23.08 -16.77
N GLU A 60 -9.84 22.48 -17.76
CA GLU A 60 -10.44 21.15 -17.62
C GLU A 60 -9.38 20.06 -17.44
N ILE A 61 -8.25 20.14 -18.17
CA ILE A 61 -7.13 19.20 -18.00
C ILE A 61 -6.56 19.30 -16.57
N ALA A 62 -6.40 20.50 -16.05
CA ALA A 62 -5.97 20.71 -14.66
C ALA A 62 -6.97 20.14 -13.65
N ARG A 63 -8.27 20.32 -13.89
CA ARG A 63 -9.32 19.74 -13.04
C ARG A 63 -9.27 18.22 -13.00
N LEU A 64 -9.18 17.58 -14.18
CA LEU A 64 -9.06 16.12 -14.30
C LEU A 64 -7.83 15.57 -13.57
N ARG A 65 -6.72 16.32 -13.59
CA ARG A 65 -5.48 15.95 -12.90
C ARG A 65 -5.65 15.85 -11.38
N GLU A 66 -6.53 16.65 -10.79
CA GLU A 66 -6.77 16.71 -9.35
C GLU A 66 -7.91 15.80 -8.89
N GLU A 67 -8.82 15.42 -9.78
CA GLU A 67 -10.00 14.61 -9.45
C GLU A 67 -9.66 13.14 -9.10
N SER A 68 -8.66 12.54 -9.76
CA SER A 68 -8.29 11.14 -9.50
C SER A 68 -6.88 10.76 -10.01
N PRO A 69 -6.27 9.70 -9.46
CA PRO A 69 -5.07 9.05 -10.01
C PRO A 69 -5.16 8.74 -11.51
N LEU A 70 -6.26 8.15 -11.99
CA LEU A 70 -6.47 7.93 -13.42
C LEU A 70 -6.52 9.27 -14.16
N GLY A 71 -7.23 10.26 -13.65
CA GLY A 71 -7.29 11.60 -14.23
C GLY A 71 -5.93 12.29 -14.35
N LYS A 72 -5.04 12.11 -13.36
CA LYS A 72 -3.64 12.57 -13.41
C LYS A 72 -2.87 11.94 -14.58
N ILE A 73 -3.05 10.64 -14.81
CA ILE A 73 -2.42 9.92 -15.94
C ILE A 73 -3.01 10.40 -17.28
N LEU A 74 -4.34 10.46 -17.39
CA LEU A 74 -5.00 10.88 -18.63
C LEU A 74 -4.69 12.34 -18.98
N ALA A 75 -4.64 13.23 -17.99
CA ALA A 75 -4.26 14.63 -18.17
C ALA A 75 -2.85 14.78 -18.77
N ALA A 76 -1.89 13.95 -18.35
CA ALA A 76 -0.54 13.95 -18.92
C ALA A 76 -0.54 13.58 -20.41
N GLY A 77 -1.36 12.61 -20.80
CA GLY A 77 -1.59 12.28 -22.21
C GLY A 77 -2.26 13.42 -22.98
N LEU A 78 -3.29 14.04 -22.41
CA LEU A 78 -4.05 15.14 -23.05
C LEU A 78 -3.22 16.40 -23.29
N VAL A 79 -2.27 16.73 -22.41
CA VAL A 79 -1.32 17.83 -22.65
C VAL A 79 -0.52 17.58 -23.94
N ASN A 80 -0.28 16.32 -24.28
CA ASN A 80 0.46 15.90 -25.46
C ASN A 80 -0.45 15.49 -26.64
N LEU A 81 -1.73 15.88 -26.64
CA LEU A 81 -2.71 15.48 -27.67
C LEU A 81 -2.28 15.80 -29.10
N ARG A 82 -1.62 16.94 -29.30
CA ARG A 82 -1.17 17.41 -30.62
C ARG A 82 0.17 16.83 -31.07
N HIS A 83 0.85 16.08 -30.19
CA HIS A 83 2.10 15.43 -30.51
C HIS A 83 1.87 14.02 -31.06
N GLU A 84 2.96 13.39 -31.51
CA GLU A 84 2.92 12.01 -31.98
C GLU A 84 2.42 11.07 -30.88
N ARG A 85 1.75 9.98 -31.30
CA ARG A 85 1.23 8.93 -30.41
C ARG A 85 2.30 8.42 -29.42
N GLN A 86 3.55 8.35 -29.86
CA GLN A 86 4.67 7.89 -29.04
C GLN A 86 4.93 8.82 -27.86
N VAL A 87 4.98 10.15 -28.09
CA VAL A 87 5.19 11.16 -27.05
C VAL A 87 4.05 11.14 -26.02
N MET A 88 2.81 10.97 -26.48
CA MET A 88 1.67 10.83 -25.58
C MET A 88 1.79 9.59 -24.68
N LYS A 89 2.16 8.44 -25.25
CA LYS A 89 2.35 7.19 -24.50
C LYS A 89 3.46 7.33 -23.47
N GLU A 90 4.61 7.88 -23.84
CA GLU A 90 5.73 8.10 -22.91
C GLU A 90 5.31 8.99 -21.73
N SER A 91 4.57 10.07 -22.00
CA SER A 91 4.07 10.94 -20.93
C SER A 91 3.07 10.25 -19.98
N ILE A 92 2.21 9.37 -20.53
CA ILE A 92 1.28 8.53 -19.77
C ILE A 92 2.05 7.54 -18.91
N GLU A 93 3.06 6.85 -19.47
CA GLU A 93 3.87 5.87 -18.76
C GLU A 93 4.66 6.50 -17.61
N ASP A 94 5.31 7.65 -17.84
CA ASP A 94 6.07 8.36 -16.82
C ASP A 94 5.18 8.80 -15.65
N THR A 95 4.02 9.37 -15.96
CA THR A 95 3.05 9.78 -14.93
C THR A 95 2.44 8.56 -14.23
N GLY A 96 2.19 7.48 -14.98
CA GLY A 96 1.71 6.21 -14.46
C GLY A 96 2.65 5.64 -13.41
N ARG A 97 3.96 5.62 -13.67
CA ARG A 97 4.97 5.17 -12.69
C ARG A 97 4.93 5.98 -11.39
N GLN A 98 4.76 7.30 -11.48
CA GLN A 98 4.64 8.16 -10.30
C GLN A 98 3.36 7.83 -9.50
N VAL A 99 2.24 7.64 -10.18
CA VAL A 99 0.96 7.28 -9.56
C VAL A 99 1.03 5.90 -8.89
N VAL A 100 1.62 4.89 -9.55
CA VAL A 100 1.82 3.56 -8.97
C VAL A 100 2.61 3.66 -7.66
N ASN A 101 3.71 4.42 -7.66
CA ASN A 101 4.53 4.61 -6.46
C ASN A 101 3.74 5.30 -5.32
N GLU A 102 2.89 6.29 -5.64
CA GLU A 102 1.99 6.93 -4.66
C GLU A 102 0.98 5.94 -4.06
N LEU A 103 0.44 5.02 -4.87
CA LEU A 103 -0.47 3.96 -4.42
C LEU A 103 0.23 2.93 -3.52
N GLU A 104 1.51 2.65 -3.74
CA GLU A 104 2.29 1.66 -2.98
C GLU A 104 2.96 2.21 -1.71
N ARG A 105 3.13 3.54 -1.58
CA ARG A 105 3.93 4.18 -0.53
C ARG A 105 3.73 3.65 0.90
N TYR A 106 2.48 3.41 1.33
CA TYR A 106 2.22 2.89 2.69
C TYR A 106 2.21 1.35 2.76
N LEU A 107 2.10 0.66 1.63
CA LEU A 107 2.14 -0.80 1.58
C LEU A 107 3.53 -1.33 1.95
N ASN A 108 4.59 -0.65 1.49
CA ASN A 108 5.96 -1.01 1.85
C ASN A 108 6.17 -0.98 3.38
N THR A 109 5.65 0.05 4.06
CA THR A 109 5.73 0.16 5.52
C THR A 109 4.94 -0.97 6.20
N LEU A 110 3.74 -1.28 5.72
CA LEU A 110 2.92 -2.37 6.26
C LEU A 110 3.61 -3.74 6.08
N GLY A 111 4.25 -3.95 4.93
CA GLY A 111 5.07 -5.13 4.65
C GLY A 111 6.28 -5.23 5.59
N THR A 112 6.99 -4.12 5.82
CA THR A 112 8.09 -4.06 6.80
C THR A 112 7.61 -4.40 8.21
N ILE A 113 6.47 -3.86 8.65
CA ILE A 113 5.87 -4.18 9.95
C ILE A 113 5.59 -5.68 10.06
N ALA A 114 4.95 -6.26 9.02
CA ALA A 114 4.65 -7.68 8.97
C ALA A 114 5.91 -8.57 9.10
N SER A 115 7.06 -8.12 8.58
CA SER A 115 8.32 -8.85 8.66
C SER A 115 9.09 -8.61 9.97
N ILE A 116 9.05 -7.41 10.54
CA ILE A 116 9.88 -7.06 11.71
C ILE A 116 9.22 -7.44 13.04
N THR A 117 7.89 -7.41 13.17
CA THR A 117 7.25 -7.70 14.46
C THR A 117 7.45 -9.14 14.96
N PRO A 118 7.49 -10.19 14.11
CA PRO A 118 7.91 -11.53 14.54
C PRO A 118 9.37 -11.56 15.03
N LEU A 119 10.25 -10.81 14.36
CA LEU A 119 11.68 -10.73 14.72
C LEU A 119 11.87 -10.01 16.07
N LEU A 120 11.07 -8.97 16.35
CA LEU A 120 11.02 -8.33 17.67
C LEU A 120 10.51 -9.30 18.74
N GLY A 121 9.50 -10.12 18.41
CA GLY A 121 9.01 -11.19 19.27
C GLY A 121 10.11 -12.21 19.62
N LEU A 122 10.81 -12.70 18.60
CA LEU A 122 11.94 -13.62 18.73
C LEU A 122 13.11 -13.00 19.50
N LEU A 123 13.39 -11.70 19.30
CA LEU A 123 14.39 -11.00 20.11
C LEU A 123 13.97 -11.00 21.59
N GLY A 124 12.67 -10.86 21.88
CA GLY A 124 12.11 -10.99 23.21
C GLY A 124 12.41 -12.33 23.87
N THR A 125 12.33 -13.43 23.13
CA THR A 125 12.69 -14.75 23.69
C THR A 125 14.16 -14.88 23.97
N VAL A 126 15.02 -14.37 23.09
CA VAL A 126 16.47 -14.36 23.33
C VAL A 126 16.81 -13.57 24.59
N ILE A 127 16.25 -12.36 24.75
CA ILE A 127 16.49 -11.53 25.94
C ILE A 127 15.93 -12.20 27.21
N GLY A 128 14.72 -12.75 27.15
CA GLY A 128 14.12 -13.45 28.29
C GLY A 128 14.95 -14.64 28.74
N MET A 129 15.45 -15.45 27.80
CA MET A 129 16.33 -16.57 28.12
C MET A 129 17.68 -16.12 28.70
N ILE A 130 18.26 -15.02 28.20
CA ILE A 130 19.49 -14.43 28.78
C ILE A 130 19.26 -14.04 30.24
N LYS A 131 18.12 -13.40 30.56
CA LYS A 131 17.76 -13.05 31.95
C LYS A 131 17.63 -14.29 32.83
N VAL A 132 16.96 -15.33 32.33
CA VAL A 132 16.79 -16.60 33.04
C VAL A 132 18.15 -17.24 33.36
N PHE A 133 19.05 -17.36 32.38
CA PHE A 133 20.38 -17.94 32.60
C PHE A 133 21.23 -17.09 33.56
N ALA A 134 21.19 -15.76 33.45
CA ALA A 134 21.90 -14.88 34.37
C ALA A 134 21.42 -15.03 35.82
N ALA A 135 20.11 -15.20 36.03
CA ALA A 135 19.53 -15.46 37.35
C ALA A 135 20.03 -16.81 37.91
N ILE A 136 20.05 -17.87 37.09
CA ILE A 136 20.58 -19.19 37.47
C ILE A 136 22.05 -19.09 37.89
N THR A 137 22.88 -18.36 37.13
CA THR A 137 24.32 -18.21 37.45
C THR A 137 24.55 -17.47 38.76
N THR A 138 23.71 -16.48 39.08
CA THR A 138 23.90 -15.61 40.25
C THR A 138 23.29 -16.19 41.53
N ALA A 139 22.10 -16.78 41.44
CA ALA A 139 21.32 -17.24 42.58
C ALA A 139 21.17 -18.78 42.67
N GLY A 140 21.75 -19.52 41.73
CA GLY A 140 21.50 -20.95 41.54
C GLY A 140 20.09 -21.21 40.98
N VAL A 141 19.67 -22.49 40.95
CA VAL A 141 18.32 -22.89 40.50
C VAL A 141 17.22 -22.55 41.54
N GLY A 142 17.55 -21.74 42.54
CA GLY A 142 16.84 -21.68 43.83
C GLY A 142 15.43 -21.10 43.82
N ASP A 143 15.05 -20.25 42.84
CA ASP A 143 13.71 -19.65 42.78
C ASP A 143 12.99 -19.92 41.44
N PRO A 144 12.12 -20.95 41.39
CA PRO A 144 11.29 -21.25 40.22
C PRO A 144 10.41 -20.10 39.74
N ALA A 145 10.05 -19.15 40.61
CA ALA A 145 9.20 -18.01 40.23
C ALA A 145 9.94 -17.03 39.30
N VAL A 146 11.24 -16.80 39.55
CA VAL A 146 12.08 -15.93 38.70
C VAL A 146 12.29 -16.55 37.32
N LEU A 147 12.52 -17.86 37.27
CA LEU A 147 12.60 -18.62 36.02
C LEU A 147 11.30 -18.53 35.22
N ALA A 148 10.16 -18.77 35.88
CA ALA A 148 8.84 -18.70 35.25
C ALA A 148 8.53 -17.30 34.71
N GLY A 149 8.91 -16.25 35.43
CA GLY A 149 8.73 -14.86 34.99
C GLY A 149 9.46 -14.54 33.68
N GLY A 150 10.76 -14.87 33.58
CA GLY A 150 11.56 -14.60 32.38
C GLY A 150 11.10 -15.40 31.15
N ILE A 151 10.67 -16.65 31.35
CA ILE A 151 10.10 -17.47 30.28
C ILE A 151 8.73 -16.93 29.84
N SER A 152 7.89 -16.50 30.79
CA SER A 152 6.59 -15.91 30.49
C SER A 152 6.74 -14.60 29.68
N GLU A 153 7.64 -13.71 30.10
CA GLU A 153 7.98 -12.47 29.38
C GLU A 153 8.37 -12.76 27.92
N ALA A 154 9.26 -13.72 27.72
CA ALA A 154 9.71 -14.18 26.40
C ALA A 154 8.55 -14.64 25.51
N LEU A 155 7.68 -15.52 26.04
CA LEU A 155 6.56 -16.10 25.29
C LEU A 155 5.50 -15.05 24.96
N ILE A 156 5.16 -14.16 25.89
CA ILE A 156 4.17 -13.09 25.67
C ILE A 156 4.66 -12.13 24.58
N THR A 157 5.94 -11.77 24.60
CA THR A 157 6.53 -10.87 23.59
C THR A 157 6.45 -11.49 22.19
N THR A 158 6.74 -12.78 22.06
CA THR A 158 6.62 -13.52 20.80
C THR A 158 5.18 -13.61 20.32
N ALA A 159 4.26 -14.02 21.20
CA ALA A 159 2.85 -14.14 20.87
C ALA A 159 2.28 -12.80 20.38
N THR A 160 2.67 -11.70 21.02
CA THR A 160 2.26 -10.34 20.62
C THR A 160 2.85 -9.96 19.26
N GLY A 161 4.14 -10.19 19.03
CA GLY A 161 4.81 -9.91 17.75
C GLY A 161 4.15 -10.61 16.57
N ILE A 162 3.78 -11.89 16.75
CA ILE A 162 3.07 -12.70 15.74
C ILE A 162 1.63 -12.19 15.56
N SER A 163 0.94 -11.83 16.65
CA SER A 163 -0.43 -11.31 16.62
C SER A 163 -0.55 -10.00 15.84
N VAL A 164 0.51 -9.18 15.80
CA VAL A 164 0.59 -7.98 14.95
C VAL A 164 0.99 -8.34 13.51
N ALA A 165 1.88 -9.31 13.33
CA ALA A 165 2.41 -9.68 12.02
C ALA A 165 1.36 -10.29 11.09
N ILE A 166 0.53 -11.20 11.61
CA ILE A 166 -0.50 -11.93 10.84
C ILE A 166 -1.46 -10.96 10.13
N PRO A 167 -2.19 -10.06 10.84
CA PRO A 167 -3.10 -9.14 10.17
C PRO A 167 -2.35 -8.20 9.24
N SER A 168 -1.18 -7.69 9.64
CA SER A 168 -0.36 -6.80 8.79
C SER A 168 0.00 -7.46 7.46
N LEU A 169 0.40 -8.74 7.46
CA LEU A 169 0.75 -9.48 6.26
C LEU A 169 -0.46 -9.73 5.35
N ILE A 170 -1.61 -10.09 5.94
CA ILE A 170 -2.85 -10.34 5.19
C ILE A 170 -3.25 -9.07 4.44
N PHE A 171 -3.31 -7.94 5.15
CA PHE A 171 -3.70 -6.66 4.55
C PHE A 171 -2.67 -6.14 3.55
N TYR A 172 -1.37 -6.31 3.82
CA TYR A 172 -0.32 -5.99 2.87
C TYR A 172 -0.54 -6.72 1.53
N ARG A 173 -0.75 -8.05 1.56
CA ARG A 173 -1.00 -8.83 0.36
C ARG A 173 -2.31 -8.43 -0.33
N HIS A 174 -3.37 -8.21 0.44
CA HIS A 174 -4.67 -7.79 -0.10
C HIS A 174 -4.57 -6.46 -0.83
N PHE A 175 -3.99 -5.43 -0.20
CA PHE A 175 -3.88 -4.12 -0.82
C PHE A 175 -2.92 -4.11 -1.99
N ARG A 176 -1.83 -4.88 -1.94
CA ARG A 176 -0.91 -5.02 -3.08
C ARG A 176 -1.62 -5.57 -4.30
N GLY A 177 -2.36 -6.69 -4.18
CA GLY A 177 -3.13 -7.25 -5.28
C GLY A 177 -4.23 -6.28 -5.78
N LYS A 178 -4.81 -5.49 -4.88
CA LYS A 178 -5.77 -4.45 -5.24
C LYS A 178 -5.13 -3.32 -6.05
N VAL A 179 -3.93 -2.87 -5.66
CA VAL A 179 -3.16 -1.88 -6.43
C VAL A 179 -2.82 -2.43 -7.81
N GLU A 180 -2.29 -3.65 -7.90
CA GLU A 180 -1.99 -4.31 -9.20
C GLU A 180 -3.23 -4.35 -10.12
N THR A 181 -4.40 -4.68 -9.57
CA THR A 181 -5.67 -4.66 -10.33
C THR A 181 -6.02 -3.25 -10.81
N LEU A 182 -5.87 -2.23 -9.96
CA LEU A 182 -6.15 -0.84 -10.31
C LEU A 182 -5.19 -0.32 -11.38
N VAL A 183 -3.91 -0.69 -11.31
CA VAL A 183 -2.89 -0.33 -12.31
C VAL A 183 -3.27 -0.88 -13.68
N CYS A 184 -3.63 -2.17 -13.75
CA CYS A 184 -4.09 -2.79 -15.00
C CYS A 184 -5.32 -2.07 -15.59
N ILE A 185 -6.27 -1.66 -14.75
CA ILE A 185 -7.43 -0.86 -15.18
C ILE A 185 -7.00 0.52 -15.71
N MET A 186 -6.10 1.20 -15.02
CA MET A 186 -5.60 2.52 -15.44
C MET A 186 -4.84 2.45 -16.77
N GLU A 187 -4.02 1.41 -16.97
CA GLU A 187 -3.32 1.15 -18.22
C GLU A 187 -4.31 0.92 -19.37
N ALA A 188 -5.32 0.06 -19.16
CA ALA A 188 -6.33 -0.23 -20.17
C ALA A 188 -7.13 1.04 -20.58
N GLU A 189 -7.56 1.86 -19.63
CA GLU A 189 -8.26 3.11 -19.94
C GLU A 189 -7.33 4.15 -20.61
N SER A 190 -6.05 4.19 -20.24
CA SER A 190 -5.07 5.07 -20.88
C SER A 190 -4.81 4.68 -22.34
N ILE A 191 -4.64 3.39 -22.63
CA ILE A 191 -4.48 2.88 -24.00
C ILE A 191 -5.73 3.20 -24.84
N LYS A 192 -6.92 2.95 -24.28
CA LYS A 192 -8.20 3.26 -24.93
C LYS A 192 -8.33 4.75 -25.25
N MET A 193 -7.88 5.65 -24.38
CA MET A 193 -7.84 7.09 -24.66
C MET A 193 -6.94 7.39 -25.87
N VAL A 194 -5.72 6.85 -25.90
CA VAL A 194 -4.77 7.04 -27.02
C VAL A 194 -5.38 6.54 -28.34
N GLU A 195 -6.02 5.37 -28.33
CA GLU A 195 -6.63 4.80 -29.54
C GLU A 195 -7.81 5.62 -30.08
N VAL A 196 -8.65 6.13 -29.18
CA VAL A 196 -9.83 6.92 -29.54
C VAL A 196 -9.43 8.30 -30.06
N LEU A 197 -8.41 8.94 -29.47
CA LEU A 197 -7.97 10.28 -29.84
C LEU A 197 -7.07 10.28 -31.10
N HIS A 198 -6.25 9.25 -31.31
CA HIS A 198 -5.41 9.11 -32.51
C HIS A 198 -6.02 8.21 -33.59
N GLY A 199 -7.33 7.89 -33.49
CA GLY A 199 -8.12 7.37 -34.61
C GLY A 199 -7.94 5.89 -34.98
N ALA A 200 -7.42 5.03 -34.10
CA ALA A 200 -7.18 3.61 -34.43
C ALA A 200 -8.47 2.77 -34.58
N ARG A 201 -9.62 3.26 -34.10
CA ARG A 201 -10.91 2.53 -34.19
C ARG A 201 -11.76 2.83 -35.43
N GLU A 202 -11.39 3.75 -36.31
CA GLU A 202 -12.15 4.00 -37.54
C GLU A 202 -11.87 2.97 -38.66
N ASN A 203 -10.79 2.18 -38.55
CA ASN A 203 -10.39 1.24 -39.62
C ASN A 203 -10.90 -0.20 -39.45
N GLU A 204 -11.40 -0.63 -38.28
CA GLU A 204 -11.92 -2.00 -38.10
C GLU A 204 -13.41 -2.16 -38.42
N GLN A 205 -14.16 -1.05 -38.60
CA GLN A 205 -15.56 -1.08 -39.05
C GLN A 205 -15.73 -0.84 -40.56
N ARG A 206 -14.62 -0.74 -41.31
CA ARG A 206 -14.59 -0.71 -42.78
C ARG A 206 -13.86 -1.94 -43.30
N ILE A 207 -14.43 -3.11 -43.07
CA ILE A 207 -14.17 -4.27 -43.94
C ILE A 207 -15.45 -4.46 -44.76
N PRO A 208 -15.38 -4.33 -46.10
CA PRO A 208 -16.54 -4.46 -46.98
C PRO A 208 -17.12 -5.88 -47.00
#